data_AF-A0A9E1HV86-F1
#
_entry.id   AF-A0A9E1HV86-F1
#
_cell.length_a   1.000
_cell.length_b   1.000
_cell.length_c   1.000
_cell.angle_alpha   90.00
_cell.angle_beta   90.00
_cell.angle_gamma   90.00
#
_symmetry.space_group_name_H-M   'P 1'
#
loop_
_entity.id
_entity.type
_entity.pdbx_description
1 polymer ?
#
loop_
_entity_poly.entity_id
_entity_poly.type
_entity_poly.pdbx_seq_one_letter_code
_entity_poly.pdbx_strand_id
1 'polypeptide(L)' 'KEYNAVQSMSRAGNPLDNAVMESFWGRFKDTLHKHFHYWESNDLRATIEQAVYYFNYERPVRKLNGKPPVLFRTELVA' A
#
# COMPACT_ATOMS: atom_id res chain seq x y z
N LYS A 1 -12.53 15.58 17.93
CA LYS A 1 -11.38 14.67 18.16
C LYS A 1 -11.95 13.33 18.63
N GLU A 2 -12.40 12.49 17.71
CA GLU A 2 -13.13 11.26 18.03
C GLU A 2 -12.17 10.05 18.16
N TYR A 3 -10.99 10.13 17.54
CA TYR A 3 -10.03 9.02 17.43
C TYR A 3 -8.68 9.26 18.14
N ASN A 4 -8.58 10.26 19.02
CA ASN A 4 -7.33 10.67 19.69
C ASN A 4 -6.11 10.81 18.74
N ALA A 5 -6.35 11.21 17.48
CA ALA A 5 -5.32 11.41 16.47
C ALA A 5 -4.98 12.90 16.33
N VAL A 6 -3.70 13.21 16.11
CA VAL A 6 -3.22 14.55 15.78
C VAL A 6 -2.99 14.63 14.28
N GLN A 7 -3.65 15.58 13.62
CA GLN A 7 -3.41 15.83 12.21
C GLN A 7 -1.98 16.40 12.04
N SER A 8 -1.22 15.79 11.13
CA SER A 8 0.12 16.24 10.75
C SER A 8 0.13 16.47 9.24
N MET A 9 0.61 17.64 8.82
CA MET A 9 0.71 18.04 7.42
C MET A 9 2.18 18.23 7.05
N SER A 10 2.55 17.89 5.82
CA SER A 10 3.88 18.19 5.27
C SER A 10 4.16 19.70 5.27
N ARG A 11 5.43 20.07 5.40
CA ARG A 11 5.83 21.48 5.31
C ARG A 11 5.64 21.98 3.88
N ALA A 12 5.16 23.21 3.74
CA ALA A 12 5.01 23.85 2.44
C ALA A 12 6.36 23.89 1.69
N GLY A 13 6.34 23.49 0.41
CA GLY A 13 7.55 23.45 -0.42
C GLY A 13 8.49 22.27 -0.16
N ASN A 14 8.13 21.32 0.71
CA ASN A 14 8.98 20.16 1.02
C ASN A 14 8.32 18.81 0.65
N PRO A 15 8.46 18.34 -0.60
CA PRO A 15 7.85 17.09 -1.05
C PRO A 15 8.46 15.85 -0.38
N LEU A 16 9.69 15.94 0.16
CA LEU A 16 10.33 14.82 0.84
C LEU A 16 9.50 14.28 2.01
N ASP A 17 8.75 15.14 2.71
CA ASP A 17 7.90 14.74 3.83
C ASP A 17 6.81 13.73 3.38
N ASN A 18 6.39 13.76 2.11
CA ASN A 18 5.35 12.87 1.55
C ASN A 18 5.92 11.75 0.65
N ALA A 19 7.23 11.75 0.36
CA ALA A 19 7.85 10.89 -0.65
C ALA A 19 7.61 9.38 -0.41
N VAL A 20 7.53 8.96 0.85
CA VAL A 20 7.24 7.56 1.21
C VAL A 20 5.83 7.16 0.75
N MET A 21 4.84 8.02 1.00
CA MET A 21 3.46 7.76 0.59
C MET A 21 3.30 7.85 -0.93
N GLU A 22 4.01 8.75 -1.60
CA GLU A 22 4.02 8.83 -3.06
C GLU A 22 4.60 7.57 -3.69
N SER A 23 5.73 7.08 -3.15
CA SER A 23 6.34 5.83 -3.60
C SER A 23 5.42 4.63 -3.38
N PHE A 24 4.73 4.59 -2.24
CA PHE A 24 3.72 3.56 -1.96
C PHE A 24 2.60 3.57 -3.00
N TRP A 25 1.97 4.73 -3.23
CA TRP A 25 0.85 4.84 -4.18
C TRP A 25 1.27 4.60 -5.62
N GLY A 26 2.49 5.02 -6.01
CA GLY A 26 3.07 4.67 -7.31
C GLY A 26 3.16 3.16 -7.50
N ARG A 27 3.71 2.43 -6.51
CA ARG A 27 3.81 0.96 -6.54
C ARG A 27 2.44 0.28 -6.57
N PHE A 28 1.48 0.80 -5.81
CA PHE A 28 0.14 0.23 -5.74
C PHE A 28 -0.59 0.39 -7.08
N LYS A 29 -0.53 1.57 -7.70
CA LYS A 29 -1.10 1.81 -9.03
C LYS A 29 -0.41 0.98 -10.12
N ASP A 30 0.90 0.83 -10.04
CA ASP A 30 1.66 -0.09 -10.89
C ASP A 30 1.16 -1.54 -10.75
N THR A 31 0.81 -1.94 -9.53
CA THR A 31 0.28 -3.28 -9.25
C THR A 31 -1.11 -3.44 -9.85
N LEU A 32 -2.00 -2.47 -9.63
CA LEU A 32 -3.33 -2.44 -10.25
C LEU A 32 -3.22 -2.53 -11.77
N HIS A 33 -2.25 -1.83 -12.36
CA HIS A 33 -2.05 -1.84 -13.80
C HIS A 33 -1.52 -3.19 -14.29
N LYS A 34 -0.39 -3.66 -13.76
CA LYS A 34 0.35 -4.79 -14.32
C LYS A 34 -0.22 -6.16 -13.95
N HIS A 35 -0.89 -6.27 -12.80
CA HIS A 35 -1.35 -7.55 -12.26
C HIS A 35 -2.87 -7.70 -12.22
N PHE A 36 -3.61 -6.59 -12.17
CA PHE A 36 -5.06 -6.61 -12.02
C PHE A 36 -5.81 -6.04 -13.23
N HIS A 37 -5.10 -5.51 -14.23
CA HIS A 37 -5.68 -4.97 -15.47
C HIS A 37 -6.92 -4.11 -15.21
N TYR A 38 -6.82 -3.20 -14.22
CA TYR A 38 -7.98 -2.52 -13.65
C TYR A 38 -8.86 -1.77 -14.66
N TRP A 39 -8.31 -1.41 -15.83
CA TRP A 39 -9.02 -0.74 -16.92
C TRP A 39 -10.04 -1.64 -17.64
N GLU A 40 -9.94 -2.96 -17.48
CA GLU A 40 -10.87 -3.95 -18.05
C GLU A 40 -11.91 -4.42 -17.03
N SER A 41 -11.82 -3.93 -15.79
CA SER A 41 -12.69 -4.38 -14.72
C SER A 41 -14.09 -3.78 -14.84
N ASN A 42 -15.10 -4.65 -14.79
CA ASN A 42 -16.50 -4.26 -14.66
C ASN A 42 -16.84 -3.78 -13.23
N ASP A 43 -16.00 -4.12 -12.25
CA ASP A 43 -16.13 -3.68 -10.86
C ASP A 43 -14.77 -3.27 -10.31
N LEU A 44 -14.44 -1.99 -10.51
CA LEU A 44 -13.18 -1.41 -10.06
C LEU A 44 -12.99 -1.51 -8.54
N ARG A 45 -14.08 -1.45 -7.76
CA ARG A 45 -13.99 -1.53 -6.30
C ARG A 45 -13.52 -2.92 -5.88
N ALA A 46 -14.15 -3.97 -6.40
CA ALA A 46 -13.75 -5.34 -6.12
C ALA A 46 -12.29 -5.59 -6.55
N THR A 47 -11.87 -5.08 -7.71
CA THR A 47 -10.47 -5.15 -8.16
C THR A 47 -9.50 -4.47 -7.20
N ILE A 48 -9.86 -3.29 -6.68
CA ILE A 48 -9.04 -2.59 -5.68
C ILE A 48 -8.97 -3.40 -4.37
N GLU A 49 -10.07 -3.96 -3.90
CA GLU A 49 -10.11 -4.78 -2.68
C GLU A 49 -9.21 -6.03 -2.82
N GLN A 50 -9.25 -6.70 -3.98
CA GLN A 50 -8.36 -7.82 -4.30
C GLN A 50 -6.89 -7.37 -4.36
N ALA A 51 -6.60 -6.23 -4.99
CA ALA A 51 -5.25 -5.68 -5.05
C ALA A 51 -4.73 -5.31 -3.66
N VAL A 52 -5.55 -4.75 -2.77
CA VAL A 52 -5.20 -4.47 -1.37
C VAL A 52 -4.89 -5.77 -0.62
N TYR A 53 -5.68 -6.82 -0.83
CA TYR A 53 -5.41 -8.13 -0.23
C TYR A 53 -4.07 -8.67 -0.70
N TYR A 54 -3.86 -8.79 -2.02
CA TYR A 54 -2.59 -9.22 -2.60
C TYR A 54 -1.42 -8.41 -2.07
N PHE A 55 -1.53 -7.07 -2.05
CA PHE A 55 -0.44 -6.19 -1.63
C PHE A 55 -0.01 -6.40 -0.17
N ASN A 56 -0.93 -6.83 0.71
CA ASN A 56 -0.67 -7.01 2.13
C ASN A 56 -0.35 -8.45 2.54
N TYR A 57 -0.98 -9.44 1.88
CA TYR A 57 -0.96 -10.83 2.32
C TYR A 57 -0.21 -11.78 1.39
N GLU A 58 0.03 -11.41 0.12
CA GLU A 58 0.57 -12.34 -0.87
C GLU A 58 1.84 -11.81 -1.57
N ARG A 59 1.92 -10.49 -1.77
CA ARG A 59 3.00 -9.86 -2.54
C ARG A 59 4.36 -10.10 -1.86
N PRO A 60 5.31 -10.78 -2.52
CA PRO A 60 6.64 -10.98 -1.96
C PRO A 60 7.41 -9.66 -1.96
N VAL A 61 8.03 -9.34 -0.82
CA VAL A 61 8.86 -8.14 -0.67
C VAL A 61 10.31 -8.53 -0.42
N ARG A 62 11.20 -8.17 -1.36
CA ARG A 62 12.63 -8.52 -1.28
C ARG A 62 13.28 -8.07 0.04
N LYS A 63 12.94 -6.88 0.53
CA LYS A 63 13.45 -6.35 1.81
C LYS A 63 12.96 -7.14 3.03
N LEU A 64 11.88 -7.91 2.89
CA LEU A 64 11.29 -8.73 3.94
C LEU A 64 11.60 -10.22 3.71
N ASN A 65 12.71 -10.54 3.04
CA ASN A 65 13.09 -11.92 2.68
C ASN A 65 11.99 -12.68 1.92
N GLY A 66 11.29 -11.97 1.03
CA GLY A 66 10.20 -12.55 0.23
C GLY A 66 8.87 -12.66 0.97
N LYS A 67 8.79 -12.27 2.25
CA LYS A 67 7.55 -12.32 3.03
C LYS A 67 6.61 -11.16 2.65
N PRO A 68 5.28 -11.39 2.69
CA PRO A 68 4.29 -10.34 2.57
C PRO A 68 4.27 -9.47 3.85
N PRO A 69 3.85 -8.19 3.74
CA PRO A 69 3.89 -7.24 4.86
C PRO A 69 3.19 -7.73 6.14
N VAL A 70 2.01 -8.35 6.02
CA VAL A 70 1.27 -8.82 7.20
C VAL A 70 1.97 -9.98 7.90
N LEU A 71 2.47 -10.96 7.14
CA LEU A 71 3.22 -12.08 7.72
C LEU A 71 4.45 -11.58 8.48
N PHE A 72 5.24 -10.70 7.84
CA PHE A 72 6.41 -10.10 8.47
C PHE A 72 6.06 -9.37 9.77
N ARG A 73 4.96 -8.62 9.80
CA ARG A 73 4.50 -7.93 11.01
C ARG A 73 4.06 -8.89 12.11
N THR A 74 3.35 -9.96 11.78
CA THR A 74 2.89 -10.95 12.76
C THR A 74 4.07 -11.69 13.40
N GLU A 75 5.09 -12.04 12.61
CA GLU A 75 6.31 -12.67 13.15
C GLU A 75 7.15 -11.75 14.02
N LEU A 76 7.13 -10.42 13.80
CA LEU A 76 7.85 -9.46 14.64
C LEU A 76 7.21 -9.28 16.03
N VAL A 77 5.94 -9.62 16.18
CA VAL A 77 5.17 -9.47 17.43
C VAL A 77 5.14 -10.78 18.22
N ALA A 78 5.48 -11.91 17.58
CA ALA A 78 5.60 -13.24 18.20
C ALA A 78 6.95 -13.41 18.90
#